data_AF-A0A1M6QJZ6-F1
#
_entry.id   AF-A0A1M6QJZ6-F1
#
_cell.length_a   1.000
_cell.length_b   1.000
_cell.length_c   1.000
_cell.angle_alpha   90.00
_cell.angle_beta   90.00
_cell.angle_gamma   90.00
#
_symmetry.space_group_name_H-M   'P 1'
#
loop_
_entity.id
_entity.type
_entity.pdbx_description
1 polymer ?
#
loop_
_entity_poly.entity_id
_entity_poly.type
_entity_poly.pdbx_seq_one_letter_code
_entity_poly.pdbx_strand_id
1 'polypeptide(L)'
;MEKDKNLEQYNENGYEKSYGIGELLGRICKFISRTIKKGCVNYLMVTKDGRRTIKLSLTLCAFLTVVAFVPVAVLTVVGLFTDHKFSLVGPNIKSDDINDVFGKAADSARNMKNDFKEGYRQ
;
A
#
# COMPACT_ATOMS: atom_id res chain seq x y z
N MET A 1 53.39 15.50 34.88
CA MET A 1 52.16 15.16 35.62
C MET A 1 51.09 16.15 35.17
N GLU A 2 50.58 16.04 33.93
CA GLU A 2 49.44 16.86 33.48
C GLU A 2 48.95 16.39 32.10
N LYS A 3 48.55 15.11 32.01
CA LYS A 3 47.94 14.55 30.80
C LYS A 3 46.53 13.98 30.99
N ASP A 4 45.89 14.17 32.15
CA ASP A 4 44.63 13.48 32.47
C ASP A 4 43.59 14.35 33.20
N LYS A 5 43.41 15.62 32.80
CA LYS A 5 42.34 16.48 33.38
C LYS A 5 41.46 17.20 32.34
N ASN A 6 41.41 16.72 31.10
CA ASN A 6 40.55 17.30 30.06
C ASN A 6 39.64 16.27 29.39
N LEU A 7 39.24 15.23 30.13
CA LEU A 7 38.28 14.20 29.67
C LEU A 7 37.07 14.07 30.60
N GLU A 8 36.72 15.12 31.35
CA GLU A 8 35.55 15.15 32.23
C GLU A 8 34.76 16.45 32.10
N GLN A 9 34.28 16.73 30.88
CA GLN A 9 33.01 17.46 30.75
C GLN A 9 32.11 16.74 29.75
N TYR A 10 31.58 15.63 30.28
CA TYR A 10 30.34 15.00 29.85
C TYR A 10 29.22 16.02 30.03
N ASN A 11 28.98 16.86 29.02
CA ASN A 11 27.92 17.86 29.09
C ASN A 11 26.60 17.23 28.60
N GLU A 12 25.85 16.81 29.61
CA GLU A 12 24.48 16.33 29.63
C GLU A 12 23.53 17.38 29.03
N ASN A 13 23.49 17.49 27.71
CA ASN A 13 22.52 18.34 27.04
C ASN A 13 21.16 17.63 27.04
N GLY A 14 20.39 17.97 28.07
CA GLY A 14 19.02 17.54 28.28
C GLY A 14 18.20 17.58 27.00
N TYR A 15 17.63 16.42 26.68
CA TYR A 15 16.45 16.33 25.83
C TYR A 15 15.33 17.11 26.52
N GLU A 16 15.22 18.40 26.23
CA GLU A 16 13.99 19.11 26.54
C GLU A 16 12.85 18.35 25.88
N LYS A 17 12.01 17.70 26.70
CA LYS A 17 10.74 17.11 26.26
C LYS A 17 9.85 18.24 25.78
N SER A 18 10.06 18.69 24.55
CA SER A 18 9.02 19.35 23.81
C SER A 18 7.91 18.32 23.67
N TYR A 19 6.81 18.50 24.41
CA TYR A 19 5.50 17.87 24.16
C TYR A 19 4.95 18.37 22.80
N GLY A 20 5.78 18.19 21.78
CA GLY A 20 5.69 18.81 20.49
C GLY A 20 5.33 17.79 19.45
N ILE A 21 5.00 18.31 18.28
CA ILE A 21 4.56 17.61 17.07
C ILE A 21 5.40 16.34 16.77
N GLY A 22 6.67 16.28 17.18
CA GLY A 22 7.55 15.11 17.10
C GLY A 22 7.07 13.87 17.88
N GLU A 23 6.47 14.01 19.07
CA GLU A 23 5.93 12.87 19.81
C GLU A 23 4.67 12.31 19.12
N LEU A 24 3.82 13.20 18.60
CA LEU A 24 2.64 12.84 17.83
C LEU A 24 3.04 12.14 16.52
N LEU A 25 4.02 12.68 15.78
CA LEU A 25 4.59 12.05 14.59
C LEU A 25 5.26 10.71 14.90
N GLY A 26 6.00 10.60 16.01
CA GLY A 26 6.60 9.33 16.44
C GLY A 26 5.54 8.28 16.74
N ARG A 27 4.42 8.68 17.35
CA ARG A 27 3.28 7.81 17.63
C ARG A 27 2.60 7.37 16.33
N ILE A 28 2.31 8.30 15.41
CA ILE A 28 1.73 8.01 14.09
C ILE A 28 2.66 7.10 13.27
N CYS A 29 3.96 7.40 13.21
CA CYS A 29 4.94 6.60 12.49
C CYS A 29 5.04 5.18 13.08
N LYS A 30 5.00 5.04 14.41
CA LYS A 30 4.96 3.72 15.07
C LYS A 30 3.70 2.94 14.75
N PHE A 31 2.54 3.61 14.63
CA PHE A 31 1.30 2.99 14.15
C PHE A 31 1.44 2.57 12.68
N ILE A 32 1.92 3.45 11.81
CA ILE A 32 2.16 3.18 10.39
C ILE A 32 3.12 2.00 10.23
N SER A 33 4.27 1.96 10.91
CA SER A 33 5.22 0.85 10.86
C SER A 33 4.63 -0.48 11.35
N ARG A 34 3.76 -0.46 12.36
CA ARG A 34 3.03 -1.65 12.83
C ARG A 34 2.00 -2.13 11.80
N THR A 35 1.26 -1.20 11.20
CA THR A 35 0.31 -1.48 10.12
C THR A 35 1.01 -1.96 8.86
N ILE A 36 2.20 -1.42 8.54
CA ILE A 36 3.06 -1.91 7.46
C ILE A 36 3.50 -3.34 7.74
N LYS A 37 4.01 -3.64 8.94
CA LYS A 37 4.42 -5.00 9.31
C LYS A 37 3.27 -6.02 9.22
N LYS A 38 2.05 -5.63 9.62
CA LYS A 38 0.86 -6.49 9.50
C LYS A 38 0.31 -6.56 8.07
N GLY A 39 0.36 -5.45 7.34
CA GLY A 39 -0.17 -5.32 5.98
C GLY A 39 0.75 -5.94 4.92
N CYS A 40 2.06 -6.07 5.19
CA CYS A 40 3.00 -6.76 4.31
C CYS A 40 2.79 -8.28 4.27
N VAL A 41 1.99 -8.82 5.20
CA VAL A 41 1.52 -10.22 5.19
C VAL A 41 0.31 -10.39 4.25
N ASN A 42 -0.34 -9.29 3.86
CA ASN A 42 -1.46 -9.29 2.92
C ASN A 42 -0.97 -8.89 1.53
N TYR A 43 -1.23 -9.76 0.56
CA TYR A 43 -0.81 -9.57 -0.81
C TYR A 43 -2.03 -9.29 -1.69
N LEU A 44 -1.96 -8.21 -2.46
CA LEU A 44 -2.77 -8.00 -3.65
C LEU A 44 -2.14 -8.83 -4.78
N MET A 45 -2.81 -9.89 -5.15
CA MET A 45 -2.51 -10.69 -6.34
C MET A 45 -3.17 -10.06 -7.55
N VAL A 46 -2.38 -9.71 -8.55
CA VAL A 46 -2.86 -9.34 -9.88
C VAL A 46 -2.61 -10.52 -10.79
N THR A 47 -3.67 -11.11 -11.31
CA THR A 47 -3.63 -12.31 -12.14
C THR A 47 -4.04 -11.94 -13.55
N LYS A 48 -3.19 -12.26 -14.54
CA LYS A 48 -3.52 -12.16 -15.96
C LYS A 48 -3.50 -13.56 -16.58
N ASP A 49 -4.58 -13.94 -17.26
CA ASP A 49 -4.71 -15.21 -17.99
C ASP A 49 -4.32 -16.46 -17.17
N GLY A 50 -4.65 -16.46 -15.86
CA GLY A 50 -4.45 -17.61 -14.97
C GLY A 50 -3.00 -18.05 -14.72
N ARG A 51 -1.99 -17.40 -15.31
CA ARG A 51 -0.58 -17.82 -15.20
C ARG A 51 0.38 -16.79 -14.65
N ARG A 52 0.10 -15.49 -14.79
CA ARG A 52 0.99 -14.42 -14.29
C ARG A 52 0.37 -13.77 -13.08
N THR A 53 0.84 -14.18 -11.91
CA THR A 53 0.43 -13.64 -10.60
C THR A 53 1.50 -12.69 -10.08
N ILE A 54 1.26 -11.39 -10.20
CA ILE A 54 2.09 -10.37 -9.54
C ILE A 54 1.56 -10.24 -8.11
N LYS A 55 2.44 -10.39 -7.11
CA LYS A 55 2.10 -10.22 -5.70
C LYS A 55 2.61 -8.86 -5.23
N LEU A 56 1.70 -7.94 -4.98
CA LEU A 56 2.00 -6.63 -4.40
C LEU A 56 1.59 -6.62 -2.94
N SER A 57 2.44 -6.10 -2.05
CA SER A 57 2.04 -5.88 -0.66
C SER A 57 0.95 -4.81 -0.62
N LEU A 58 -0.15 -5.08 0.09
CA LEU A 58 -1.28 -4.14 0.19
C LEU A 58 -0.85 -2.78 0.76
N THR A 59 0.14 -2.82 1.66
CA THR A 59 0.74 -1.63 2.24
C THR A 59 1.51 -0.79 1.23
N LEU A 60 2.21 -1.44 0.31
CA LEU A 60 2.92 -0.73 -0.75
C LEU A 60 1.93 -0.03 -1.67
N CYS A 61 0.82 -0.69 -2.03
CA CYS A 61 -0.27 -0.07 -2.77
C CYS A 61 -0.83 1.16 -2.04
N ALA A 62 -1.15 1.04 -0.74
CA ALA A 62 -1.71 2.15 0.03
C ALA A 62 -0.73 3.34 0.15
N PHE A 63 0.56 3.06 0.36
CA PHE A 63 1.59 4.09 0.39
C PHE A 63 1.74 4.79 -0.97
N LEU A 64 1.73 4.02 -2.06
CA LEU A 64 1.80 4.54 -3.42
C LEU A 64 0.59 5.43 -3.74
N THR A 65 -0.60 5.07 -3.26
CA THR A 65 -1.80 5.89 -3.42
C THR A 65 -1.66 7.25 -2.73
N VAL A 66 -0.99 7.34 -1.58
CA VAL A 66 -0.80 8.62 -0.88
C VAL A 66 0.22 9.50 -1.58
N VAL A 67 1.34 8.93 -2.05
CA VAL A 67 2.43 9.68 -2.70
C VAL A 67 2.12 10.00 -4.17
N ALA A 68 1.37 9.12 -4.85
CA ALA A 68 1.20 9.13 -6.30
C ALA A 68 -0.27 8.88 -6.69
N PHE A 69 -1.21 9.55 -6.03
CA PHE A 69 -2.66 9.34 -6.21
C PHE A 69 -3.12 9.36 -7.67
N VAL A 70 -2.78 10.41 -8.42
CA VAL A 70 -3.22 10.60 -9.81
C VAL A 70 -2.74 9.47 -10.73
N PRO A 71 -1.43 9.17 -10.84
CA PRO A 71 -0.99 8.08 -11.71
C PRO A 71 -1.48 6.71 -11.21
N VAL A 72 -1.61 6.48 -9.90
CA VAL A 72 -2.15 5.23 -9.35
C VAL A 72 -3.63 5.04 -9.70
N ALA A 73 -4.43 6.11 -9.65
CA ALA A 73 -5.83 6.07 -10.03
C ALA A 73 -5.99 5.69 -11.52
N VAL A 74 -5.24 6.34 -12.42
CA VAL A 74 -5.23 6.01 -13.85
C VAL A 74 -4.81 4.56 -14.08
N LEU A 75 -3.74 4.11 -13.41
CA LEU A 75 -3.24 2.74 -13.53
C LEU A 75 -4.27 1.70 -13.07
N THR A 76 -5.04 2.01 -12.04
CA THR A 76 -6.11 1.14 -11.52
C THR A 76 -7.25 1.00 -12.53
N VAL A 77 -7.68 2.13 -13.11
CA VAL A 77 -8.70 2.14 -14.17
C VAL A 77 -8.23 1.33 -15.36
N VAL A 78 -7.01 1.58 -15.87
CA VAL A 78 -6.44 0.81 -16.99
C VAL A 78 -6.34 -0.67 -16.64
N GLY A 79 -5.91 -1.01 -15.43
CA GLY A 79 -5.81 -2.40 -14.95
C GLY A 79 -7.15 -3.15 -15.02
N LEU A 80 -8.25 -2.50 -14.60
CA LEU A 80 -9.61 -3.06 -14.68
C LEU A 80 -10.03 -3.36 -16.12
N PHE A 81 -9.71 -2.48 -17.07
CA PHE A 81 -10.02 -2.70 -18.49
C PHE A 81 -9.11 -3.74 -19.19
N THR A 82 -7.97 -4.09 -18.58
CA THR A 82 -6.93 -4.91 -19.22
C THR A 82 -7.03 -6.41 -18.86
N ASP A 83 -8.22 -6.94 -18.56
CA ASP A 83 -8.42 -8.36 -18.20
C ASP A 83 -7.55 -8.84 -17.00
N HIS A 84 -7.07 -7.91 -16.17
CA HIS A 84 -6.34 -8.25 -14.95
C HIS A 84 -7.35 -8.47 -13.82
N LYS A 85 -7.28 -9.63 -13.16
CA LYS A 85 -8.08 -9.94 -11.98
C LYS A 85 -7.30 -9.61 -10.71
N PHE A 86 -7.84 -8.70 -9.91
CA PHE A 86 -7.31 -8.36 -8.58
C PHE A 86 -7.90 -9.31 -7.54
N SER A 87 -7.06 -9.85 -6.67
CA SER A 87 -7.49 -10.69 -5.55
C SER A 87 -6.63 -10.39 -4.33
N LEU A 88 -7.23 -10.39 -3.14
CA LEU A 88 -6.52 -10.30 -1.88
C LEU A 88 -6.33 -11.67 -1.27
N VAL A 89 -5.12 -11.93 -0.81
CA VAL A 89 -4.75 -13.15 -0.10
C VAL A 89 -3.99 -12.77 1.16
N GLY A 90 -4.45 -13.27 2.30
CA GLY A 90 -3.79 -13.05 3.59
C GLY A 90 -4.46 -13.84 4.71
N PRO A 91 -3.70 -14.25 5.75
CA PRO A 91 -4.17 -15.15 6.81
C PRO A 91 -5.19 -14.54 7.78
N ASN A 92 -5.51 -13.24 7.64
CA ASN A 92 -6.33 -12.51 8.60
C ASN A 92 -7.27 -11.48 7.93
N ILE A 93 -7.59 -11.67 6.65
CA ILE A 93 -8.53 -10.85 5.88
C ILE A 93 -9.69 -11.75 5.47
N LYS A 94 -10.93 -11.26 5.57
CA LYS A 94 -12.09 -11.87 4.91
C LYS A 94 -11.95 -11.68 3.40
N SER A 95 -11.06 -12.44 2.79
CA SER A 95 -10.68 -12.30 1.40
C SER A 95 -11.83 -12.61 0.47
N ASP A 96 -12.78 -13.46 0.88
CA ASP A 96 -13.90 -13.90 0.04
C ASP A 96 -14.84 -12.75 -0.33
N ASP A 97 -15.31 -11.98 0.66
CA ASP A 97 -16.19 -10.82 0.41
C ASP A 97 -15.52 -9.78 -0.50
N ILE A 98 -14.22 -9.54 -0.30
CA ILE A 98 -13.49 -8.52 -1.06
C ILE A 98 -13.16 -9.03 -2.48
N ASN A 99 -12.84 -10.31 -2.62
CA ASN A 99 -12.60 -10.95 -3.91
C ASN A 99 -13.88 -11.01 -4.75
N ASP A 100 -15.06 -11.17 -4.13
CA ASP A 100 -16.35 -11.06 -4.81
C ASP A 100 -16.56 -9.65 -5.38
N VAL A 101 -16.25 -8.61 -4.61
CA VAL A 101 -16.31 -7.21 -5.09
C VAL A 101 -15.34 -7.00 -6.26
N PHE A 102 -14.10 -7.49 -6.17
CA PHE A 102 -13.16 -7.40 -7.29
C PHE A 102 -13.62 -8.18 -8.52
N GLY A 103 -14.26 -9.35 -8.32
CA GLY A 103 -14.87 -10.14 -9.39
C GLY A 103 -15.96 -9.36 -10.12
N LYS A 104 -16.92 -8.80 -9.38
CA LYS A 104 -18.00 -7.96 -9.93
C LYS A 104 -17.48 -6.74 -10.68
N ALA A 105 -16.45 -6.08 -10.15
CA ALA A 105 -15.82 -4.93 -10.81
C ALA A 105 -15.16 -5.33 -12.14
N ALA A 106 -14.46 -6.47 -12.17
CA ALA A 106 -13.85 -6.99 -13.39
C ALA A 106 -14.89 -7.40 -14.45
N ASP A 107 -15.98 -8.05 -14.03
CA ASP A 107 -17.06 -8.44 -14.93
C ASP A 107 -17.79 -7.22 -15.51
N SER A 108 -18.02 -6.20 -14.69
CA SER A 108 -18.62 -4.93 -15.14
C SER A 108 -17.73 -4.21 -16.16
N ALA A 109 -16.41 -4.14 -15.91
CA ALA A 109 -15.46 -3.54 -16.86
C ALA A 109 -15.40 -4.33 -18.18
N ARG A 110 -15.48 -5.66 -18.11
CA ARG A 110 -15.52 -6.52 -19.29
C ARG A 110 -16.79 -6.32 -20.11
N ASN A 111 -17.95 -6.16 -19.47
CA ASN A 111 -19.19 -5.89 -20.17
C ASN A 111 -19.12 -4.55 -20.93
N MET A 112 -18.67 -3.48 -20.27
CA MET A 112 -18.48 -2.17 -20.90
C MET A 112 -17.51 -2.22 -22.09
N LYS A 113 -16.43 -2.99 -21.99
CA LYS A 113 -15.48 -3.20 -23.09
C LYS A 113 -16.11 -3.93 -24.29
N ASN A 114 -16.96 -4.92 -24.03
CA ASN A 114 -17.68 -5.65 -25.08
C ASN A 114 -18.72 -4.76 -25.76
N ASP A 115 -19.53 -4.03 -24.98
CA ASP A 115 -20.53 -3.08 -25.49
C ASP A 115 -19.87 -2.04 -26.42
N PHE A 116 -18.72 -1.50 -26.01
CA PHE A 116 -17.95 -0.58 -26.83
C PHE A 116 -17.49 -1.24 -28.15
N LYS A 117 -16.98 -2.48 -28.09
CA LYS A 117 -16.51 -3.22 -29.29
C LYS A 117 -17.64 -3.58 -30.26
N GLU A 118 -18.83 -3.89 -29.75
CA GLU A 118 -20.01 -4.16 -30.58
C GLU A 118 -20.50 -2.89 -31.29
N GLY A 119 -20.41 -1.73 -30.64
CA GLY A 119 -20.72 -0.44 -31.27
C GLY A 119 -19.86 -0.08 -32.48
N TYR A 120 -18.60 -0.58 -32.58
CA TYR A 120 -17.73 -0.39 -33.76
C TYR A 120 -17.96 -1.41 -34.88
N ARG A 121 -18.80 -2.43 -34.65
CA ARG A 121 -19.12 -3.47 -35.65
C ARG A 121 -20.42 -3.19 -36.42
N GLN A 122 -21.08 -2.08 -36.12
CA GLN A 122 -22.18 -1.51 -36.93
C GLN A 122 -21.61 -0.52 -37.94
#